data_AF-A0A2P4SGE6-F1
#
_entry.id   AF-A0A2P4SGE6-F1
#
_cell.length_a   1.000
_cell.length_b   1.000
_cell.length_c   1.000
_cell.angle_alpha   90.00
_cell.angle_beta   90.00
_cell.angle_gamma   90.00
#
_symmetry.space_group_name_H-M   'P 1'
#
loop_
_entity.id
_entity.type
_entity.pdbx_description
1 polymer ?
#
loop_
_entity_poly.entity_id
_entity_poly.type
_entity_poly.pdbx_seq_one_letter_code
_entity_poly.pdbx_strand_id
1 'polypeptide(L)'
;MSIQGAGEKLRSSIFDRVNTCNALLHEVRRRIQARDVLQWRLQQLLDVRIDDKKHQEQVQRIRQLENSIEKMQVKIHAGQKVTALYLALRDVLKRELNYLLLHLELLDIIAKAYHREVQDRELMASDGVRASDITKKDLAKLEAQFLAEEELRHRTLSAQKVQTDWLWLKEASKKQSRAQARYEVTVDFPSLLTQDSALGSQVQATRSQIKHESLVTAEVEKAKAAVQCSRVWDVTSRLLTQQKSTAELEQHIRACKEKRQALKETLQELELKHAELKFHQPRSAISCKKLEAELRVRLQQEKARLEQARAQYVRNQELLLQFENCIDNLVVRLHGINVPEQDLSVEFKGVDEKLQYCRQKLQHLTQRVASLPAHTYSPDEDNEVLGCSVLALVFGGPSQGVLPAGRMEGKGRVVLDIVECPLPQRVIKVRNLMEKTIAREPRNLKIPLEDVGSGVQAPSDFVDEDHDLALTREDIKKQGLHLMESKIRNSKRK
;
A
#
# COMPACT_ATOMS: atom_id res chain seq x y z
N MET A 1 112.44 89.08 -8.59
CA MET A 1 111.17 88.62 -9.20
C MET A 1 110.36 89.85 -9.60
N SER A 2 109.99 90.00 -10.88
CA SER A 2 109.24 91.17 -11.36
C SER A 2 107.76 91.08 -11.00
N ILE A 3 107.18 92.19 -10.52
CA ILE A 3 105.77 92.36 -10.15
C ILE A 3 104.82 91.95 -11.29
N GLN A 4 105.29 92.08 -12.54
CA GLN A 4 104.53 91.74 -13.75
C GLN A 4 104.24 90.23 -13.88
N GLY A 5 105.20 89.37 -13.51
CA GLY A 5 105.02 87.91 -13.59
C GLY A 5 104.11 87.33 -12.49
N ALA A 6 103.97 88.02 -11.36
CA ALA A 6 102.99 87.67 -10.33
C ALA A 6 101.56 88.03 -10.76
N GLY A 7 101.38 89.16 -11.48
CA GLY A 7 100.11 89.58 -12.05
C GLY A 7 99.59 88.63 -13.14
N GLU A 8 100.46 88.12 -14.00
CA GLU A 8 100.09 87.15 -15.05
C GLU A 8 99.68 85.79 -14.46
N LYS A 9 100.38 85.30 -13.43
CA LYS A 9 99.99 84.09 -12.70
C LYS A 9 98.62 84.23 -12.03
N LEU A 10 98.34 85.39 -11.43
CA LEU A 10 97.03 85.66 -10.84
C LEU A 10 95.93 85.70 -11.92
N ARG A 11 96.19 86.33 -13.07
CA ARG A 11 95.25 86.34 -14.21
C ARG A 11 94.97 84.94 -14.75
N SER A 12 96.00 84.11 -14.93
CA SER A 12 95.84 82.70 -15.31
C SER A 12 95.00 81.94 -14.29
N SER A 13 95.31 82.09 -12.99
CA SER A 13 94.55 81.43 -11.92
C SER A 13 93.08 81.86 -11.87
N ILE A 14 92.79 83.15 -12.10
CA ILE A 14 91.42 83.66 -12.19
C ILE A 14 90.72 83.06 -13.42
N PHE A 15 91.39 83.03 -14.57
CA PHE A 15 90.84 82.46 -15.80
C PHE A 15 90.52 80.96 -15.65
N ASP A 16 91.43 80.18 -15.06
CA ASP A 16 91.24 78.76 -14.80
C ASP A 16 90.08 78.51 -13.82
N ARG A 17 89.96 79.34 -12.77
CA ARG A 17 88.83 79.28 -11.82
C ARG A 17 87.51 79.63 -12.51
N VAL A 18 87.48 80.66 -13.35
CA VAL A 18 86.28 81.05 -14.11
C VAL A 18 85.87 79.94 -15.09
N ASN A 19 86.83 79.33 -15.79
CA ASN A 19 86.56 78.20 -16.67
C ASN A 19 86.02 76.99 -15.91
N THR A 20 86.57 76.71 -14.72
CA THR A 20 86.06 75.65 -13.85
C THR A 20 84.63 75.96 -13.38
N CYS A 21 84.35 77.20 -12.97
CA CYS A 21 82.99 77.63 -12.62
C CYS A 21 82.02 77.53 -13.81
N ASN A 22 82.44 77.92 -15.01
CA ASN A 22 81.62 77.80 -16.23
C ASN A 22 81.31 76.33 -16.54
N ALA A 23 82.29 75.43 -16.44
CA ALA A 23 82.07 73.99 -16.64
C ALA A 23 81.06 73.41 -15.63
N LEU A 24 81.17 73.78 -14.35
CA LEU A 24 80.21 73.39 -13.31
C LEU A 24 78.81 73.96 -13.58
N LEU A 25 78.71 75.20 -14.05
CA LEU A 25 77.44 75.85 -14.37
C LEU A 25 76.75 75.14 -15.54
N HIS A 26 77.49 74.76 -16.58
CA HIS A 26 76.97 73.94 -17.67
C HIS A 26 76.47 72.58 -17.16
N GLU A 27 77.20 71.93 -16.25
CA GLU A 27 76.79 70.66 -15.65
C GLU A 27 75.49 70.80 -14.84
N VAL A 28 75.37 71.84 -14.02
CA VAL A 28 74.14 72.13 -13.26
C VAL A 28 72.96 72.37 -14.20
N ARG A 29 73.16 73.13 -15.29
CA ARG A 29 72.10 73.36 -16.30
C ARG A 29 71.66 72.06 -16.96
N ARG A 30 72.59 71.17 -17.31
CA ARG A 30 72.27 69.84 -17.86
C ARG A 30 71.45 69.01 -16.86
N ARG A 31 71.81 69.03 -15.58
CA ARG A 31 71.08 68.30 -14.53
C ARG A 31 69.68 68.85 -14.30
N ILE A 32 69.51 70.17 -14.33
CA ILE A 32 68.19 70.82 -14.24
C ILE A 32 67.31 70.36 -15.41
N GLN A 33 67.82 70.42 -16.64
CA GLN A 33 67.09 69.96 -17.82
C GLN A 33 66.71 68.47 -17.73
N ALA A 34 67.64 67.61 -17.30
CA ALA A 34 67.38 66.19 -17.12
C ALA A 34 66.30 65.93 -16.04
N ARG A 35 66.36 66.68 -14.93
CA ARG A 35 65.35 66.60 -13.86
C ARG A 35 63.99 67.05 -14.36
N ASP A 36 63.91 68.15 -15.10
CA ASP A 36 62.65 68.71 -15.59
C ASP A 36 61.98 67.73 -16.58
N VAL A 37 62.76 67.06 -17.44
CA VAL A 37 62.27 65.97 -18.31
C VAL A 37 61.76 64.78 -17.51
N LEU A 38 62.47 64.38 -16.45
CA LEU A 38 62.02 63.29 -15.57
C LEU A 38 60.76 63.64 -14.78
N GLN A 39 60.65 64.87 -14.29
CA GLN A 39 59.44 65.37 -13.61
C GLN A 39 58.25 65.39 -14.55
N TRP A 40 58.43 65.84 -15.80
CA TRP A 40 57.38 65.81 -16.80
C TRP A 40 56.91 64.37 -17.10
N ARG A 41 57.85 63.42 -17.27
CA ARG A 41 57.50 62.00 -17.46
C ARG A 41 56.78 61.41 -16.26
N LEU A 42 57.20 61.75 -15.05
CA LEU A 42 56.53 61.31 -13.82
C LEU A 42 55.09 61.84 -13.78
N GLN A 43 54.88 63.11 -14.12
CA GLN A 43 53.54 63.70 -14.15
C GLN A 43 52.65 63.01 -15.19
N GLN A 44 53.16 62.74 -16.39
CA GLN A 44 52.40 62.00 -17.40
C GLN A 44 51.99 60.60 -16.94
N LEU A 45 52.90 59.88 -16.27
CA LEU A 45 52.57 58.55 -15.72
C LEU A 45 51.55 58.61 -14.59
N LEU A 46 51.57 59.68 -13.78
CA LEU A 46 50.57 59.93 -12.74
C LEU A 46 49.22 60.30 -13.35
N ASP A 47 49.19 61.13 -14.39
CA ASP A 47 47.95 61.53 -15.06
C ASP A 47 47.28 60.35 -15.79
N VAL A 48 48.06 59.47 -16.44
CA VAL A 48 47.55 58.22 -17.04
C VAL A 48 46.96 57.27 -16.00
N ARG A 49 47.50 57.29 -14.77
CA ARG A 49 46.95 56.54 -13.64
C ARG A 49 45.61 57.12 -13.14
N ILE A 50 45.36 58.41 -13.39
CA ILE A 50 44.13 59.12 -12.99
C ILE A 50 43.06 59.06 -14.10
N ASP A 51 43.42 58.66 -15.34
CA ASP A 51 42.49 58.40 -16.45
C ASP A 51 41.70 57.07 -16.26
N ASP A 52 41.20 56.89 -15.03
CA ASP A 52 40.41 55.82 -14.44
C ASP A 52 39.02 55.67 -15.07
N LYS A 53 38.69 56.38 -16.15
CA LYS A 53 37.37 56.33 -16.77
C LYS A 53 36.97 54.91 -17.18
N LYS A 54 37.92 54.15 -17.74
CA LYS A 54 37.72 52.73 -18.07
C LYS A 54 37.53 51.88 -16.82
N HIS A 55 38.28 52.15 -15.76
CA HIS A 55 38.15 51.44 -14.49
C HIS A 55 36.80 51.76 -13.82
N GLN A 56 36.35 53.01 -13.87
CA GLN A 56 35.06 53.46 -13.36
C GLN A 56 33.89 52.84 -14.13
N GLU A 57 33.97 52.76 -15.46
CA GLU A 57 32.99 52.05 -16.29
C GLU A 57 32.95 50.54 -15.98
N GLN A 58 34.11 49.93 -15.76
CA GLN A 58 34.20 48.53 -15.32
C GLN A 58 33.58 48.32 -13.94
N VAL A 59 33.87 49.18 -12.96
CA VAL A 59 33.30 49.11 -11.60
C VAL A 59 31.79 49.30 -11.64
N GLN A 60 31.27 50.22 -12.47
CA GLN A 60 29.83 50.38 -12.67
C GLN A 60 29.20 49.12 -13.29
N ARG A 61 29.86 48.51 -14.27
CA ARG A 61 29.41 47.24 -14.88
C ARG A 61 29.40 46.10 -13.86
N ILE A 62 30.43 45.99 -13.02
CA ILE A 62 30.50 45.00 -11.94
C ILE A 62 29.32 45.18 -10.98
N ARG A 63 29.06 46.40 -10.51
CA ARG A 63 27.90 46.69 -9.62
C ARG A 63 26.56 46.31 -10.26
N GLN A 64 26.39 46.55 -11.56
CA GLN A 64 25.17 46.16 -12.28
C GLN A 64 25.00 44.64 -12.34
N LEU A 65 26.09 43.92 -12.61
CA LEU A 65 26.08 42.45 -12.63
C LEU A 65 25.81 41.87 -11.24
N GLU A 66 26.45 42.38 -10.20
CA GLU A 66 26.22 41.99 -8.80
C GLU A 66 24.73 42.16 -8.43
N ASN A 67 24.16 43.34 -8.70
CA ASN A 67 22.74 43.60 -8.48
C ASN A 67 21.83 42.66 -9.28
N SER A 68 22.21 42.30 -10.51
CA SER A 68 21.45 41.36 -11.33
C SER A 68 21.52 39.94 -10.76
N ILE A 69 22.70 39.50 -10.31
CA ILE A 69 22.93 38.20 -9.68
C ILE A 69 22.14 38.09 -8.38
N GLU A 70 22.20 39.10 -7.51
CA GLU A 70 21.42 39.11 -6.26
C GLU A 70 19.92 39.01 -6.53
N LYS A 71 19.39 39.79 -7.48
CA LYS A 71 17.98 39.71 -7.89
C LYS A 71 17.63 38.33 -8.44
N MET A 72 18.52 37.71 -9.21
CA MET A 72 18.33 36.36 -9.73
C MET A 72 18.32 35.33 -8.61
N GLN A 73 19.24 35.41 -7.64
CA GLN A 73 19.29 34.52 -6.48
C GLN A 73 18.02 34.63 -5.63
N VAL A 74 17.52 35.84 -5.37
CA VAL A 74 16.25 36.04 -4.65
C VAL A 74 15.09 35.40 -5.41
N LYS A 75 15.03 35.55 -6.75
CA LYS A 75 14.02 34.90 -7.59
C LYS A 75 14.12 33.38 -7.57
N ILE A 76 15.33 32.83 -7.66
CA ILE A 76 15.57 31.38 -7.58
C ILE A 76 15.08 30.86 -6.23
N HIS A 77 15.44 31.53 -5.13
CA HIS A 77 15.03 31.11 -3.80
C HIS A 77 13.51 31.20 -3.59
N ALA A 78 12.86 32.25 -4.12
CA ALA A 78 11.41 32.36 -4.11
C ALA A 78 10.76 31.24 -4.95
N GLY A 79 11.30 30.94 -6.13
CA GLY A 79 10.86 29.83 -6.97
C GLY A 79 10.99 28.49 -6.26
N GLN A 80 12.13 28.21 -5.62
CA GLN A 80 12.37 27.00 -4.84
C GLN A 80 11.35 26.84 -3.70
N LYS A 81 11.05 27.92 -2.96
CA LYS A 81 10.01 27.90 -1.91
C LYS A 81 8.64 27.53 -2.48
N VAL A 82 8.25 28.15 -3.59
CA VAL A 82 6.98 27.87 -4.26
C VAL A 82 6.93 26.42 -4.76
N THR A 83 7.99 25.93 -5.40
CA THR A 83 8.08 24.53 -5.85
C THR A 83 7.99 23.56 -4.68
N ALA A 84 8.69 23.82 -3.57
CA ALA A 84 8.62 22.98 -2.38
C ALA A 84 7.18 22.90 -1.81
N LEU A 85 6.46 24.03 -1.79
CA LEU A 85 5.05 24.07 -1.37
C LEU A 85 4.16 23.27 -2.32
N TYR A 86 4.33 23.40 -3.64
CA TYR A 86 3.55 22.63 -4.61
C TYR A 86 3.79 21.13 -4.50
N LEU A 87 5.04 20.71 -4.29
CA LEU A 87 5.37 19.30 -4.08
C LEU A 87 4.73 18.76 -2.79
N ALA A 88 4.82 19.52 -1.69
CA ALA A 88 4.19 19.14 -0.43
C ALA A 88 2.65 19.04 -0.57
N LEU A 89 2.02 20.00 -1.26
CA LEU A 89 0.58 19.97 -1.52
C LEU A 89 0.19 18.75 -2.36
N ARG A 90 0.93 18.47 -3.43
CA ARG A 90 0.70 17.29 -4.28
C ARG A 90 0.78 16.01 -3.45
N ASP A 91 1.73 15.89 -2.54
CA ASP A 91 1.91 14.70 -1.72
C ASP A 91 0.81 14.55 -0.64
N VAL A 92 0.24 15.66 -0.16
CA VAL A 92 -0.99 15.63 0.66
C VAL A 92 -2.18 15.17 -0.19
N LEU A 93 -2.41 15.78 -1.35
CA LEU A 93 -3.53 15.43 -2.24
C LEU A 93 -3.48 13.97 -2.69
N LYS A 94 -2.29 13.42 -2.96
CA LYS A 94 -2.12 11.99 -3.26
C LYS A 94 -2.53 11.10 -2.09
N ARG A 95 -2.21 11.49 -0.86
CA ARG A 95 -2.62 10.74 0.34
C ARG A 95 -4.15 10.79 0.54
N GLU A 96 -4.75 11.97 0.39
CA GLU A 96 -6.21 12.13 0.46
C GLU A 96 -6.93 11.31 -0.61
N LEU A 97 -6.41 11.31 -1.85
CA LEU A 97 -6.97 10.52 -2.93
C LEU A 97 -6.95 9.01 -2.60
N ASN A 98 -5.81 8.51 -2.09
CA ASN A 98 -5.69 7.10 -1.71
C ASN A 98 -6.65 6.73 -0.56
N TYR A 99 -6.84 7.62 0.42
CA TYR A 99 -7.80 7.41 1.50
C TYR A 99 -9.24 7.33 0.98
N LEU A 100 -9.63 8.23 0.08
CA LEU A 100 -10.95 8.24 -0.54
C LEU A 100 -11.22 6.98 -1.36
N LEU A 101 -10.22 6.51 -2.12
CA LEU A 101 -10.34 5.25 -2.87
C LEU A 101 -10.56 4.05 -1.95
N LEU A 102 -9.81 3.96 -0.85
CA LEU A 102 -9.99 2.89 0.13
C LEU A 102 -11.38 2.93 0.77
N HIS A 103 -11.89 4.14 1.07
CA HIS A 103 -13.24 4.29 1.63
C HIS A 103 -14.31 3.87 0.62
N LEU A 104 -14.12 4.18 -0.66
CA LEU A 104 -15.02 3.78 -1.73
C LEU A 104 -15.05 2.26 -1.92
N GLU A 105 -13.89 1.59 -1.87
CA GLU A 105 -13.80 0.13 -1.93
C GLU A 105 -14.53 -0.52 -0.74
N LEU A 106 -14.36 0.02 0.48
CA LEU A 106 -15.09 -0.46 1.64
C LEU A 106 -16.60 -0.32 1.48
N LEU A 107 -17.07 0.84 0.98
CA LEU A 107 -18.48 1.08 0.72
C LEU A 107 -19.03 0.13 -0.35
N ASP A 108 -18.28 -0.17 -1.41
CA ASP A 108 -18.67 -1.14 -2.44
C ASP A 108 -18.80 -2.56 -1.86
N ILE A 109 -17.86 -2.99 -1.01
CA ILE A 109 -17.95 -4.29 -0.32
C ILE A 109 -19.21 -4.37 0.54
N ILE A 110 -19.48 -3.32 1.33
CA ILE A 110 -20.65 -3.26 2.22
C ILE A 110 -21.94 -3.25 1.40
N ALA A 111 -22.02 -2.45 0.33
CA ALA A 111 -23.19 -2.39 -0.54
C ALA A 111 -23.47 -3.75 -1.20
N LYS A 112 -22.43 -4.45 -1.66
CA LYS A 112 -22.55 -5.81 -2.20
C LYS A 112 -23.03 -6.82 -1.16
N ALA A 113 -22.56 -6.72 0.08
CA ALA A 113 -23.04 -7.57 1.17
C ALA A 113 -24.54 -7.35 1.43
N TYR A 114 -24.96 -6.08 1.58
CA TYR A 114 -26.38 -5.76 1.77
C TYR A 114 -27.25 -6.21 0.59
N HIS A 115 -26.76 -6.03 -0.64
CA HIS A 115 -27.51 -6.48 -1.82
C HIS A 115 -27.74 -8.00 -1.80
N ARG A 116 -26.72 -8.79 -1.42
CA ARG A 116 -26.87 -10.24 -1.26
C ARG A 116 -27.88 -10.59 -0.17
N GLU A 117 -27.81 -9.95 0.99
CA GLU A 117 -28.78 -10.25 2.06
C GLU A 117 -30.22 -9.92 1.66
N VAL A 118 -30.43 -8.87 0.86
CA VAL A 118 -31.77 -8.54 0.34
C VAL A 118 -32.23 -9.64 -0.62
N GLN A 119 -31.37 -10.09 -1.54
CA GLN A 119 -31.68 -11.20 -2.45
C GLN A 119 -32.03 -12.49 -1.68
N ASP A 120 -31.25 -12.84 -0.64
CA ASP A 120 -31.52 -14.01 0.18
C ASP A 120 -32.89 -13.91 0.88
N ARG A 121 -33.25 -12.72 1.38
CA ARG A 121 -34.57 -12.48 2.01
C ARG A 121 -35.71 -12.57 0.99
N GLU A 122 -35.52 -12.08 -0.24
CA GLU A 122 -36.51 -12.19 -1.32
C GLU A 122 -36.75 -13.64 -1.74
N LEU A 123 -35.68 -14.45 -1.82
CA LEU A 123 -35.78 -15.89 -2.07
C LEU A 123 -36.56 -16.57 -0.95
N MET A 124 -36.20 -16.32 0.32
CA MET A 124 -36.92 -16.88 1.48
C MET A 124 -38.40 -16.47 1.50
N ALA A 125 -38.73 -15.22 1.17
CA ALA A 125 -40.11 -14.75 1.08
C ALA A 125 -40.87 -15.47 -0.04
N SER A 126 -40.25 -15.62 -1.21
CA SER A 126 -40.83 -16.35 -2.34
C SER A 126 -41.08 -17.82 -2.00
N ASP A 127 -40.15 -18.45 -1.29
CA ASP A 127 -40.27 -19.84 -0.82
C ASP A 127 -41.40 -19.98 0.20
N GLY A 128 -41.51 -19.04 1.13
CA GLY A 128 -42.62 -18.98 2.10
C GLY A 128 -43.99 -18.84 1.43
N VAL A 129 -44.10 -17.99 0.40
CA VAL A 129 -45.35 -17.86 -0.39
C VAL A 129 -45.68 -19.18 -1.08
N ARG A 130 -44.70 -19.81 -1.75
CA ARG A 130 -44.92 -21.11 -2.43
C ARG A 130 -45.34 -22.19 -1.45
N ALA A 131 -44.70 -22.28 -0.28
CA ALA A 131 -45.08 -23.23 0.76
C ALA A 131 -46.51 -22.99 1.26
N SER A 132 -46.89 -21.74 1.53
CA SER A 132 -48.26 -21.37 1.88
C SER A 132 -49.25 -21.80 0.79
N ASP A 133 -48.96 -21.54 -0.48
CA ASP A 133 -49.86 -21.91 -1.58
C ASP A 133 -50.03 -23.42 -1.74
N ILE A 134 -48.97 -24.20 -1.48
CA ILE A 134 -49.05 -25.66 -1.41
C ILE A 134 -49.99 -26.08 -0.27
N THR A 135 -49.78 -25.55 0.94
CA THR A 135 -50.63 -25.91 2.10
C THR A 135 -52.10 -25.53 1.90
N LYS A 136 -52.39 -24.40 1.24
CA LYS A 136 -53.76 -24.00 0.89
C LYS A 136 -54.40 -24.98 -0.09
N LYS A 137 -53.66 -25.44 -1.11
CA LYS A 137 -54.16 -26.44 -2.07
C LYS A 137 -54.44 -27.77 -1.39
N ASP A 138 -53.55 -28.21 -0.50
CA ASP A 138 -53.74 -29.45 0.26
C ASP A 138 -54.94 -29.36 1.21
N LEU A 139 -55.10 -28.21 1.89
CA LEU A 139 -56.26 -27.96 2.74
C LEU A 139 -57.57 -27.98 1.93
N ALA A 140 -57.63 -27.29 0.79
CA ALA A 140 -58.81 -27.29 -0.08
C ALA A 140 -59.14 -28.70 -0.60
N LYS A 141 -58.13 -29.52 -0.88
CA LYS A 141 -58.33 -30.92 -1.27
C LYS A 141 -58.89 -31.75 -0.12
N LEU A 142 -58.39 -31.56 1.10
CA LEU A 142 -58.87 -32.24 2.30
C LEU A 142 -60.32 -31.83 2.63
N GLU A 143 -60.64 -30.54 2.55
CA GLU A 143 -62.00 -30.01 2.72
C GLU A 143 -62.96 -30.62 1.70
N ALA A 144 -62.58 -30.68 0.41
CA ALA A 144 -63.40 -31.30 -0.62
C ALA A 144 -63.64 -32.80 -0.36
N GLN A 145 -62.63 -33.52 0.12
CA GLN A 145 -62.77 -34.93 0.52
C GLN A 145 -63.72 -35.09 1.71
N PHE A 146 -63.59 -34.23 2.72
CA PHE A 146 -64.46 -34.25 3.89
C PHE A 146 -65.91 -34.00 3.52
N LEU A 147 -66.19 -32.99 2.70
CA LEU A 147 -67.55 -32.70 2.22
C LEU A 147 -68.13 -33.88 1.41
N ALA A 148 -67.32 -34.53 0.58
CA ALA A 148 -67.76 -35.72 -0.16
C ALA A 148 -68.06 -36.92 0.76
N GLU A 149 -67.28 -37.12 1.83
CA GLU A 149 -67.56 -38.14 2.85
C GLU A 149 -68.85 -37.82 3.62
N GLU A 150 -69.04 -36.56 4.02
CA GLU A 150 -70.22 -36.08 4.74
C GLU A 150 -71.49 -36.26 3.90
N GLU A 151 -71.45 -35.86 2.63
CA GLU A 151 -72.52 -36.07 1.64
C GLU A 151 -72.87 -37.56 1.52
N LEU A 152 -71.86 -38.43 1.42
CA LEU A 152 -72.06 -39.88 1.35
C LEU A 152 -72.73 -40.41 2.63
N ARG A 153 -72.25 -40.03 3.82
CA ARG A 153 -72.87 -40.41 5.10
C ARG A 153 -74.31 -39.95 5.18
N HIS A 154 -74.59 -38.69 4.79
CA HIS A 154 -75.94 -38.16 4.78
C HIS A 154 -76.87 -38.93 3.84
N ARG A 155 -76.39 -39.30 2.65
CA ARG A 155 -77.15 -40.15 1.71
C ARG A 155 -77.40 -41.55 2.27
N THR A 156 -76.42 -42.15 2.94
CA THR A 156 -76.60 -43.47 3.57
C THR A 156 -77.61 -43.40 4.72
N LEU A 157 -77.50 -42.40 5.60
CA LEU A 157 -78.41 -42.21 6.73
C LEU A 157 -79.83 -41.89 6.26
N SER A 158 -80.00 -41.09 5.21
CA SER A 158 -81.33 -40.78 4.66
C SER A 158 -81.97 -42.02 4.04
N ALA A 159 -81.21 -42.83 3.30
CA ALA A 159 -81.69 -44.11 2.77
C ALA A 159 -82.12 -45.09 3.88
N GLN A 160 -81.31 -45.21 4.94
CA GLN A 160 -81.67 -46.02 6.12
C GLN A 160 -82.92 -45.49 6.84
N LYS A 161 -83.06 -44.16 6.94
CA LYS A 161 -84.24 -43.53 7.54
C LYS A 161 -85.50 -43.83 6.75
N VAL A 162 -85.48 -43.70 5.42
CA VAL A 162 -86.63 -44.05 4.55
C VAL A 162 -87.06 -45.50 4.77
N GLN A 163 -86.10 -46.43 4.88
CA GLN A 163 -86.39 -47.83 5.17
C GLN A 163 -87.02 -48.03 6.56
N THR A 164 -86.50 -47.32 7.56
CA THR A 164 -87.01 -47.34 8.94
C THR A 164 -88.43 -46.76 9.02
N ASP A 165 -88.67 -45.63 8.36
CA ASP A 165 -89.96 -44.95 8.30
C ASP A 165 -90.98 -45.82 7.56
N TRP A 166 -90.60 -46.50 6.46
CA TRP A 166 -91.45 -47.47 5.77
C TRP A 166 -91.84 -48.66 6.67
N LEU A 167 -90.87 -49.24 7.40
CA LEU A 167 -91.13 -50.30 8.37
C LEU A 167 -92.08 -49.82 9.47
N TRP A 168 -91.87 -48.61 9.97
CA TRP A 168 -92.73 -47.98 10.97
C TRP A 168 -94.14 -47.75 10.43
N LEU A 169 -94.31 -47.24 9.20
CA LEU A 169 -95.61 -47.02 8.57
C LEU A 169 -96.37 -48.34 8.36
N LYS A 170 -95.66 -49.40 7.98
CA LYS A 170 -96.23 -50.75 7.84
C LYS A 170 -96.70 -51.30 9.19
N GLU A 171 -95.90 -51.11 10.24
CA GLU A 171 -96.29 -51.51 11.61
C GLU A 171 -97.43 -50.63 12.16
N ALA A 172 -97.44 -49.33 11.88
CA ALA A 172 -98.52 -48.41 12.23
C ALA A 172 -99.82 -48.76 11.51
N SER A 173 -99.78 -49.09 10.22
CA SER A 173 -100.92 -49.60 9.45
C SER A 173 -101.43 -50.93 10.01
N LYS A 174 -100.53 -51.86 10.35
CA LYS A 174 -100.89 -53.12 11.03
C LYS A 174 -101.49 -52.88 12.42
N LYS A 175 -100.97 -51.93 13.19
CA LYS A 175 -101.55 -51.48 14.47
C LYS A 175 -102.91 -50.81 14.28
N GLN A 176 -103.09 -50.01 13.22
CA GLN A 176 -104.37 -49.39 12.87
C GLN A 176 -105.39 -50.48 12.51
N SER A 177 -105.04 -51.48 11.70
CA SER A 177 -105.93 -52.63 11.44
C SER A 177 -106.26 -53.41 12.72
N ARG A 178 -105.30 -53.58 13.64
CA ARG A 178 -105.53 -54.19 14.97
C ARG A 178 -106.39 -53.31 15.89
N ALA A 179 -106.30 -51.99 15.79
CA ALA A 179 -107.09 -51.04 16.57
C ALA A 179 -108.50 -50.87 15.98
N GLN A 180 -108.66 -50.91 14.66
CA GLN A 180 -109.94 -50.92 13.95
C GLN A 180 -110.70 -52.22 14.25
N ALA A 181 -110.00 -53.34 14.38
CA ALA A 181 -110.53 -54.59 14.95
C ALA A 181 -110.87 -54.52 16.46
N ARG A 182 -110.40 -53.49 17.19
CA ARG A 182 -110.75 -53.23 18.60
C ARG A 182 -111.85 -52.16 18.75
N TYR A 183 -112.01 -51.26 17.77
CA TYR A 183 -113.06 -50.25 17.72
C TYR A 183 -114.43 -50.80 17.28
N GLU A 184 -114.51 -52.06 16.81
CA GLU A 184 -115.79 -52.80 16.74
C GLU A 184 -116.26 -53.34 18.10
N VAL A 185 -115.49 -53.15 19.20
CA VAL A 185 -115.79 -53.83 20.49
C VAL A 185 -115.92 -52.91 21.72
N THR A 186 -115.56 -51.62 21.70
CA THR A 186 -115.68 -50.81 22.94
C THR A 186 -116.09 -49.36 22.72
N VAL A 187 -117.26 -49.06 23.28
CA VAL A 187 -117.93 -47.76 23.42
C VAL A 187 -117.45 -47.06 24.71
N ASP A 188 -117.20 -45.75 24.59
CA ASP A 188 -117.22 -44.64 25.57
C ASP A 188 -116.75 -44.83 27.03
N PHE A 189 -115.77 -44.02 27.46
CA PHE A 189 -115.98 -42.80 28.29
C PHE A 189 -114.65 -42.25 28.88
N PRO A 190 -114.39 -40.92 28.85
CA PRO A 190 -113.29 -40.26 29.57
C PRO A 190 -113.73 -39.69 30.93
N SER A 191 -112.90 -39.82 31.96
CA SER A 191 -113.08 -39.12 33.25
C SER A 191 -112.28 -37.83 33.34
N LEU A 192 -112.98 -36.82 33.86
CA LEU A 192 -112.65 -35.41 34.04
C LEU A 192 -111.74 -35.14 35.25
N LEU A 193 -110.88 -34.13 35.06
CA LEU A 193 -110.55 -32.97 35.92
C LEU A 193 -110.32 -33.17 37.43
N THR A 194 -109.10 -32.79 37.83
CA THR A 194 -108.70 -32.51 39.22
C THR A 194 -108.90 -31.02 39.53
N GLN A 195 -109.49 -30.73 40.69
CA GLN A 195 -109.94 -29.41 41.16
C GLN A 195 -108.98 -28.84 42.24
N ASP A 196 -108.74 -27.53 42.17
CA ASP A 196 -107.83 -26.74 43.02
C ASP A 196 -108.35 -26.43 44.44
N SER A 197 -107.46 -26.44 45.45
CA SER A 197 -107.64 -25.71 46.71
C SER A 197 -106.32 -25.58 47.50
N ALA A 198 -105.67 -24.40 47.43
CA ALA A 198 -104.67 -23.91 48.41
C ALA A 198 -104.24 -22.44 48.14
N LEU A 199 -105.17 -21.49 48.00
CA LEU A 199 -104.85 -20.06 47.83
C LEU A 199 -104.67 -19.35 49.17
N GLY A 200 -103.41 -19.13 49.60
CA GLY A 200 -103.11 -18.24 50.73
C GLY A 200 -101.64 -18.24 51.12
N SER A 201 -101.17 -19.34 51.70
CA SER A 201 -99.77 -19.52 52.11
C SER A 201 -98.81 -19.62 50.91
N GLN A 202 -99.29 -20.14 49.78
CA GLN A 202 -98.54 -20.24 48.52
C GLN A 202 -98.33 -18.87 47.86
N VAL A 203 -99.21 -17.90 48.08
CA VAL A 203 -99.17 -16.57 47.43
C VAL A 203 -98.11 -15.66 48.07
N GLN A 204 -97.80 -15.83 49.36
CA GLN A 204 -96.80 -15.01 50.05
C GLN A 204 -95.37 -15.55 49.82
N ALA A 205 -95.19 -16.87 49.81
CA ALA A 205 -93.93 -17.54 49.45
C ALA A 205 -93.52 -17.23 48.00
N THR A 206 -94.48 -17.25 47.06
CA THR A 206 -94.26 -16.85 45.67
C THR A 206 -93.93 -15.37 45.53
N ARG A 207 -94.49 -14.47 46.36
CA ARG A 207 -94.16 -13.04 46.32
C ARG A 207 -92.74 -12.74 46.81
N SER A 208 -92.24 -13.44 47.82
CA SER A 208 -90.83 -13.36 48.22
C SER A 208 -89.89 -13.98 47.18
N GLN A 209 -90.32 -15.05 46.53
CA GLN A 209 -89.56 -15.72 45.49
C GLN A 209 -89.42 -14.85 44.23
N ILE A 210 -90.51 -14.24 43.76
CA ILE A 210 -90.50 -13.32 42.61
C ILE A 210 -89.61 -12.10 42.89
N LYS A 211 -89.63 -11.55 44.13
CA LYS A 211 -88.72 -10.46 44.52
C LYS A 211 -87.26 -10.90 44.47
N HIS A 212 -86.94 -12.09 44.96
CA HIS A 212 -85.59 -12.62 44.92
C HIS A 212 -85.12 -12.87 43.47
N GLU A 213 -85.96 -13.46 42.63
CA GLU A 213 -85.68 -13.68 41.19
C GLU A 213 -85.45 -12.36 40.44
N SER A 214 -86.23 -11.31 40.74
CA SER A 214 -86.04 -9.98 40.14
C SER A 214 -84.71 -9.32 40.53
N LEU A 215 -84.26 -9.55 41.76
CA LEU A 215 -82.96 -9.06 42.24
C LEU A 215 -81.80 -9.81 41.59
N VAL A 216 -81.92 -11.15 41.50
CA VAL A 216 -80.90 -12.00 40.89
C VAL A 216 -80.73 -11.69 39.41
N THR A 217 -81.82 -11.50 38.67
CA THR A 217 -81.76 -11.11 37.25
C THR A 217 -81.15 -9.71 37.07
N ALA A 218 -81.47 -8.75 37.94
CA ALA A 218 -80.86 -7.41 37.91
C ALA A 218 -79.34 -7.43 38.14
N GLU A 219 -78.86 -8.20 39.13
CA GLU A 219 -77.42 -8.33 39.39
C GLU A 219 -76.69 -9.10 38.26
N VAL A 220 -77.34 -10.08 37.64
CA VAL A 220 -76.79 -10.79 36.48
C VAL A 220 -76.67 -9.87 35.25
N GLU A 221 -77.67 -9.05 34.96
CA GLU A 221 -77.58 -8.07 33.86
C GLU A 221 -76.55 -6.97 34.15
N LYS A 222 -76.39 -6.56 35.41
CA LYS A 222 -75.34 -5.64 35.84
C LYS A 222 -73.94 -6.25 35.65
N ALA A 223 -73.75 -7.53 35.98
CA ALA A 223 -72.50 -8.25 35.73
C ALA A 223 -72.21 -8.38 34.23
N LYS A 224 -73.23 -8.68 33.41
CA LYS A 224 -73.12 -8.72 31.94
C LYS A 224 -72.74 -7.36 31.36
N ALA A 225 -73.33 -6.28 31.85
CA ALA A 225 -73.02 -4.92 31.42
C ALA A 225 -71.57 -4.53 31.79
N ALA A 226 -71.11 -4.86 32.99
CA ALA A 226 -69.74 -4.56 33.44
C ALA A 226 -68.66 -5.26 32.60
N VAL A 227 -68.92 -6.49 32.16
CA VAL A 227 -67.99 -7.31 31.36
C VAL A 227 -68.29 -7.23 29.85
N GLN A 228 -69.28 -6.42 29.47
CA GLN A 228 -69.73 -6.19 28.09
C GLN A 228 -70.08 -7.47 27.32
N CYS A 229 -70.78 -8.42 27.94
CA CYS A 229 -71.19 -9.68 27.30
C CYS A 229 -72.71 -9.85 27.20
N SER A 230 -73.17 -10.46 26.10
CA SER A 230 -74.59 -10.62 25.81
C SER A 230 -75.24 -11.81 26.53
N ARG A 231 -74.46 -12.86 26.84
CA ARG A 231 -74.95 -14.09 27.49
C ARG A 231 -74.32 -14.25 28.87
N VAL A 232 -75.08 -14.79 29.82
CA VAL A 232 -74.64 -15.03 31.21
C VAL A 232 -73.41 -15.96 31.25
N TRP A 233 -73.40 -16.99 30.40
CA TRP A 233 -72.34 -17.99 30.35
C TRP A 233 -70.99 -17.43 29.86
N ASP A 234 -70.99 -16.30 29.17
CA ASP A 234 -69.77 -15.68 28.62
C ASP A 234 -69.03 -14.82 29.66
N VAL A 235 -69.69 -14.46 30.77
CA VAL A 235 -69.13 -13.63 31.85
C VAL A 235 -67.83 -14.24 32.38
N THR A 236 -67.85 -15.54 32.69
CA THR A 236 -66.67 -16.26 33.22
C THR A 236 -65.52 -16.30 32.22
N SER A 237 -65.82 -16.55 30.94
CA SER A 237 -64.82 -16.61 29.88
C SER A 237 -64.15 -15.26 29.64
N ARG A 238 -64.92 -14.17 29.64
CA ARG A 238 -64.38 -12.81 29.50
C ARG A 238 -63.57 -12.36 30.70
N LEU A 239 -64.03 -12.66 31.92
CA LEU A 239 -63.26 -12.37 33.13
C LEU A 239 -61.91 -13.10 33.13
N LEU A 240 -61.89 -14.38 32.73
CA LEU A 240 -60.65 -15.15 32.58
C LEU A 240 -59.72 -14.54 31.51
N THR A 241 -60.28 -14.08 30.39
CA THR A 241 -59.53 -13.44 29.31
C THR A 241 -58.95 -12.09 29.74
N GLN A 242 -59.72 -11.29 30.47
CA GLN A 242 -59.29 -10.03 31.05
C GLN A 242 -58.21 -10.25 32.12
N GLN A 243 -58.32 -11.31 32.92
CA GLN A 243 -57.29 -11.69 33.89
C GLN A 243 -55.97 -12.08 33.19
N LYS A 244 -56.03 -12.82 32.08
CA LYS A 244 -54.84 -13.16 31.29
C LYS A 244 -54.20 -11.92 30.66
N SER A 245 -54.99 -11.06 30.04
CA SER A 245 -54.46 -9.85 29.40
C SER A 245 -53.89 -8.84 30.40
N THR A 246 -54.49 -8.72 31.59
CA THR A 246 -53.93 -7.90 32.68
C THR A 246 -52.61 -8.47 33.19
N ALA A 247 -52.49 -9.79 33.36
CA ALA A 247 -51.24 -10.44 33.74
C ALA A 247 -50.13 -10.26 32.69
N GLU A 248 -50.46 -10.38 31.39
CA GLU A 248 -49.55 -10.11 30.28
C GLU A 248 -49.10 -8.64 30.27
N LEU A 249 -50.03 -7.70 30.49
CA LEU A 249 -49.72 -6.27 30.56
C LEU A 249 -48.81 -5.95 31.76
N GLU A 250 -49.06 -6.53 32.93
CA GLU A 250 -48.19 -6.40 34.10
C GLU A 250 -46.78 -6.94 33.84
N GLN A 251 -46.67 -8.06 33.13
CA GLN A 251 -45.39 -8.60 32.69
C GLN A 251 -44.66 -7.65 31.73
N HIS A 252 -45.36 -7.07 30.75
CA HIS A 252 -44.78 -6.07 29.85
C HIS A 252 -44.32 -4.82 30.59
N ILE A 253 -45.11 -4.33 31.56
CA ILE A 253 -44.73 -3.19 32.39
C ILE A 253 -43.45 -3.49 33.18
N ARG A 254 -43.32 -4.70 33.75
CA ARG A 254 -42.10 -5.13 34.45
C ARG A 254 -40.89 -5.16 33.51
N ALA A 255 -41.02 -5.80 32.34
CA ALA A 255 -39.95 -5.86 31.34
C ALA A 255 -39.51 -4.47 30.86
N CYS A 256 -40.45 -3.55 30.66
CA CYS A 256 -40.15 -2.16 30.29
C CYS A 256 -39.41 -1.41 31.42
N LYS A 257 -39.79 -1.64 32.69
CA LYS A 257 -39.09 -1.06 33.85
C LYS A 257 -37.65 -1.56 33.96
N GLU A 258 -37.43 -2.86 33.76
CA GLU A 258 -36.09 -3.48 33.77
C GLU A 258 -35.22 -2.93 32.64
N LYS A 259 -35.73 -2.88 31.41
CA LYS A 259 -35.01 -2.30 30.26
C LYS A 259 -34.62 -0.84 30.51
N ARG A 260 -35.54 -0.06 31.09
CA ARG A 260 -35.26 1.35 31.44
C ARG A 260 -34.16 1.47 32.49
N GLN A 261 -34.14 0.57 33.47
CA GLN A 261 -33.10 0.55 34.50
C GLN A 261 -31.74 0.16 33.90
N ALA A 262 -31.68 -0.88 33.08
CA ALA A 262 -30.47 -1.29 32.38
C ALA A 262 -29.92 -0.18 31.48
N LEU A 263 -30.78 0.53 30.73
CA LEU A 263 -30.36 1.67 29.91
C LEU A 263 -29.84 2.85 30.74
N LYS A 264 -30.37 3.04 31.95
CA LYS A 264 -29.88 4.08 32.86
C LYS A 264 -28.49 3.74 33.38
N GLU A 265 -28.24 2.48 33.69
CA GLU A 265 -26.93 1.98 34.12
C GLU A 265 -25.89 2.09 32.99
N THR A 266 -26.24 1.69 31.76
CA THR A 266 -25.34 1.85 30.61
C THR A 266 -25.04 3.31 30.28
N LEU A 267 -26.02 4.20 30.45
CA LEU A 267 -25.81 5.64 30.28
C LEU A 267 -24.81 6.18 31.32
N GLN A 268 -24.95 5.80 32.60
CA GLN A 268 -24.00 6.17 33.65
C GLN A 268 -22.59 5.62 33.37
N GLU A 269 -22.49 4.39 32.88
CA GLU A 269 -21.20 3.80 32.49
C GLU A 269 -20.55 4.56 31.32
N LEU A 270 -21.35 4.96 30.31
CA LEU A 270 -20.89 5.75 29.18
C LEU A 270 -20.48 7.17 29.59
N GLU A 271 -21.21 7.80 30.52
CA GLU A 271 -20.85 9.10 31.08
C GLU A 271 -19.51 9.03 31.83
N LEU A 272 -19.28 7.96 32.61
CA LEU A 272 -18.00 7.71 33.28
C LEU A 272 -16.87 7.52 32.25
N LYS A 273 -17.07 6.66 31.25
CA LYS A 273 -16.11 6.47 30.14
C LYS A 273 -15.84 7.77 29.37
N HIS A 274 -16.86 8.59 29.17
CA HIS A 274 -16.70 9.88 28.51
C HIS A 274 -15.89 10.85 29.38
N ALA A 275 -16.14 10.89 30.69
CA ALA A 275 -15.35 11.68 31.63
C ALA A 275 -13.90 11.20 31.68
N GLU A 276 -13.66 9.89 31.73
CA GLU A 276 -12.35 9.28 31.57
C GLU A 276 -11.68 9.76 30.28
N LEU A 277 -12.32 9.63 29.12
CA LEU A 277 -11.75 10.08 27.85
C LEU A 277 -11.51 11.59 27.77
N LYS A 278 -12.36 12.41 28.39
CA LYS A 278 -12.28 13.87 28.38
C LYS A 278 -11.19 14.40 29.32
N PHE A 279 -10.96 13.72 30.44
CA PHE A 279 -10.04 14.15 31.49
C PHE A 279 -8.76 13.30 31.60
N HIS A 280 -8.63 12.21 30.84
CA HIS A 280 -7.36 11.51 30.70
C HIS A 280 -6.38 12.30 29.83
N GLN A 281 -5.25 12.62 30.45
CA GLN A 281 -4.01 12.93 29.74
C GLN A 281 -3.70 11.78 28.76
N PRO A 282 -3.35 12.05 27.48
CA PRO A 282 -3.03 10.98 26.53
C PRO A 282 -1.94 10.10 27.13
N ARG A 283 -2.27 8.81 27.28
CA ARG A 283 -1.45 7.68 27.73
C ARG A 283 0.04 8.03 27.67
N SER A 284 0.61 8.33 28.85
CA SER A 284 1.81 9.15 29.07
C SER A 284 2.73 9.35 27.85
N ALA A 285 3.01 10.60 27.50
CA ALA A 285 3.98 10.97 26.45
C ALA A 285 5.34 10.24 26.60
N ILE A 286 5.65 9.70 27.78
CA ILE A 286 6.81 8.87 28.11
C ILE A 286 6.76 7.51 27.39
N SER A 287 5.60 6.85 27.31
CA SER A 287 5.44 5.56 26.63
C SER A 287 5.63 5.67 25.11
N CYS A 288 5.08 6.72 24.50
CA CYS A 288 5.26 6.98 23.07
C CYS A 288 6.72 7.32 22.73
N LYS A 289 7.39 8.13 23.56
CA LYS A 289 8.82 8.47 23.37
C LYS A 289 9.74 7.25 23.50
N LYS A 290 9.44 6.31 24.40
CA LYS A 290 10.20 5.06 24.53
C LYS A 290 10.06 4.18 23.29
N LEU A 291 8.84 4.00 22.79
CA LEU A 291 8.59 3.23 21.56
C LEU A 291 9.28 3.86 20.35
N GLU A 292 9.25 5.19 20.25
CA GLU A 292 9.91 5.93 19.18
C GLU A 292 11.44 5.75 19.22
N ALA A 293 12.04 5.75 20.41
CA ALA A 293 13.46 5.48 20.58
C ALA A 293 13.82 4.04 20.18
N GLU A 294 13.00 3.06 20.55
CA GLU A 294 13.21 1.65 20.17
C GLU A 294 13.15 1.45 18.65
N LEU A 295 12.16 2.07 17.98
CA LEU A 295 12.05 2.00 16.53
C LEU A 295 13.23 2.66 15.81
N ARG A 296 13.79 3.75 16.36
CA ARG A 296 15.01 4.37 15.81
C ARG A 296 16.21 3.43 15.87
N VAL A 297 16.39 2.71 16.98
CA VAL A 297 17.46 1.73 17.13
C VAL A 297 17.30 0.57 16.14
N ARG A 298 16.10 0.02 16.01
CA ARG A 298 15.81 -1.04 15.02
C ARG A 298 16.06 -0.57 13.58
N LEU A 299 15.68 0.66 13.25
CA LEU A 299 15.94 1.24 11.93
C LEU A 299 17.45 1.35 11.64
N GLN A 300 18.25 1.74 12.63
CA GLN A 300 19.71 1.82 12.47
C GLN A 300 20.33 0.43 12.26
N GLN A 301 19.85 -0.57 13.01
CA GLN A 301 20.30 -1.96 12.85
C GLN A 301 19.97 -2.52 11.47
N GLU A 302 18.76 -2.30 10.94
CA GLU A 302 18.41 -2.76 9.59
C GLU A 302 19.18 -2.01 8.51
N LYS A 303 19.49 -0.73 8.70
CA LYS A 303 20.36 0.02 7.77
C LYS A 303 21.77 -0.57 7.73
N ALA A 304 22.37 -0.86 8.89
CA ALA A 304 23.68 -1.50 8.96
C ALA A 304 23.67 -2.90 8.32
N ARG A 305 22.60 -3.67 8.56
CA ARG A 305 22.42 -5.00 7.95
C ARG A 305 22.32 -4.91 6.43
N LEU A 306 21.59 -3.92 5.91
CA LEU A 306 21.46 -3.67 4.48
C LEU A 306 22.80 -3.25 3.85
N GLU A 307 23.57 -2.37 4.50
CA GLU A 307 24.89 -1.95 4.03
C GLU A 307 25.86 -3.13 3.98
N GLN A 308 25.84 -4.01 5.00
CA GLN A 308 26.63 -5.23 5.01
C GLN A 308 26.26 -6.16 3.86
N ALA A 309 24.96 -6.38 3.60
CA ALA A 309 24.49 -7.20 2.49
C ALA A 309 24.89 -6.61 1.13
N ARG A 310 24.81 -5.28 0.97
CA ARG A 310 25.29 -4.59 -0.25
C ARG A 310 26.78 -4.77 -0.46
N ALA A 311 27.59 -4.61 0.60
CA ALA A 311 29.02 -4.83 0.52
C ALA A 311 29.37 -6.28 0.16
N GLN A 312 28.61 -7.26 0.67
CA GLN A 312 28.75 -8.67 0.27
C GLN A 312 28.39 -8.88 -1.20
N TYR A 313 27.29 -8.29 -1.67
CA TYR A 313 26.87 -8.39 -3.07
C TYR A 313 27.94 -7.85 -4.03
N VAL A 314 28.51 -6.68 -3.74
CA VAL A 314 29.59 -6.09 -4.56
C VAL A 314 30.81 -7.01 -4.62
N ARG A 315 31.24 -7.58 -3.47
CA ARG A 315 32.35 -8.55 -3.46
C ARG A 315 32.04 -9.81 -4.28
N ASN A 316 30.82 -10.33 -4.18
CA ASN A 316 30.41 -11.50 -4.95
C ASN A 316 30.37 -11.20 -6.46
N GLN A 317 29.95 -10.00 -6.84
CA GLN A 317 29.95 -9.56 -8.23
C GLN A 317 31.37 -9.42 -8.78
N GLU A 318 32.29 -8.85 -8.00
CA GLU A 318 33.72 -8.77 -8.36
C GLU A 318 34.34 -10.16 -8.53
N LEU A 319 34.04 -11.08 -7.60
CA LEU A 319 34.47 -12.48 -7.68
C LEU A 319 33.90 -13.18 -8.93
N LEU A 320 32.64 -12.93 -9.29
CA LEU A 320 32.03 -13.50 -10.50
C LEU A 320 32.75 -13.00 -11.76
N LEU A 321 33.02 -11.69 -11.84
CA LEU A 321 33.78 -11.10 -12.95
C LEU A 321 35.21 -11.69 -13.02
N GLN A 322 35.85 -11.93 -11.88
CA GLN A 322 37.16 -12.61 -11.84
C GLN A 322 37.07 -14.03 -12.39
N PHE A 323 36.03 -14.79 -12.06
CA PHE A 323 35.82 -16.13 -12.61
C PHE A 323 35.56 -16.10 -14.11
N GLU A 324 34.71 -15.20 -14.60
CA GLU A 324 34.43 -15.03 -16.02
C GLU A 324 35.72 -14.71 -16.80
N ASN A 325 36.51 -13.76 -16.31
CA ASN A 325 37.81 -13.41 -16.89
C ASN A 325 38.77 -14.60 -16.90
N CYS A 326 38.82 -15.41 -15.82
CA CYS A 326 39.65 -16.61 -15.78
C CYS A 326 39.23 -17.64 -16.83
N ILE A 327 37.92 -17.82 -17.02
CA ILE A 327 37.34 -18.75 -17.99
C ILE A 327 37.63 -18.27 -19.42
N ASP A 328 37.48 -16.97 -19.69
CA ASP A 328 37.81 -16.38 -20.99
C ASP A 328 39.30 -16.55 -21.34
N ASN A 329 40.17 -16.31 -20.37
CA ASN A 329 41.60 -16.55 -20.53
C ASN A 329 41.91 -18.03 -20.84
N LEU A 330 41.18 -18.97 -20.23
CA LEU A 330 41.34 -20.39 -20.50
C LEU A 330 40.83 -20.75 -21.91
N VAL A 331 39.69 -20.21 -22.35
CA VAL A 331 39.15 -20.39 -23.70
C VAL A 331 40.16 -19.94 -24.75
N VAL A 332 40.74 -18.74 -24.59
CA VAL A 332 41.75 -18.20 -25.53
C VAL A 332 42.97 -19.13 -25.61
N ARG A 333 43.48 -19.61 -24.47
CA ARG A 333 44.64 -20.52 -24.44
C ARG A 333 44.36 -21.88 -25.07
N LEU A 334 43.12 -22.35 -25.03
CA LEU A 334 42.70 -23.63 -25.61
C LEU A 334 42.20 -23.51 -27.05
N HIS A 335 42.05 -22.30 -27.57
CA HIS A 335 41.45 -22.06 -28.89
C HIS A 335 42.22 -22.74 -30.02
N GLY A 336 43.57 -22.70 -29.98
CA GLY A 336 44.45 -23.30 -31.01
C GLY A 336 44.53 -24.84 -31.02
N ILE A 337 43.83 -25.54 -30.13
CA ILE A 337 43.80 -27.01 -30.14
C ILE A 337 42.65 -27.48 -31.03
N ASN A 338 42.97 -28.03 -32.20
CA ASN A 338 41.97 -28.62 -33.09
C ASN A 338 41.51 -29.98 -32.56
N VAL A 339 40.23 -30.06 -32.22
CA VAL A 339 39.51 -31.30 -31.90
C VAL A 339 38.75 -31.70 -33.16
N PRO A 340 38.85 -32.96 -33.64
CA PRO A 340 38.39 -33.36 -34.98
C PRO A 340 36.87 -33.33 -35.26
N GLU A 341 36.04 -32.71 -34.41
CA GLU A 341 34.57 -32.62 -34.60
C GLU A 341 33.95 -31.26 -34.21
N GLN A 342 34.70 -30.15 -34.24
CA GLN A 342 34.15 -28.83 -33.89
C GLN A 342 34.35 -27.77 -34.97
N ASP A 343 33.23 -27.24 -35.49
CA ASP A 343 33.17 -26.15 -36.45
C ASP A 343 33.70 -24.83 -35.86
N LEU A 344 34.54 -24.18 -36.66
CA LEU A 344 35.23 -22.93 -36.36
C LEU A 344 34.25 -21.74 -36.44
N SER A 345 33.52 -21.48 -35.35
CA SER A 345 33.12 -20.16 -34.85
C SER A 345 31.94 -20.31 -33.88
N VAL A 346 32.23 -20.57 -32.60
CA VAL A 346 31.20 -20.67 -31.56
C VAL A 346 31.14 -19.35 -30.81
N GLU A 347 30.10 -18.55 -31.07
CA GLU A 347 29.72 -17.45 -30.17
C GLU A 347 29.15 -18.07 -28.89
N PHE A 348 29.89 -17.94 -27.79
CA PHE A 348 29.44 -18.40 -26.48
C PHE A 348 28.35 -17.47 -25.95
N LYS A 349 27.18 -18.02 -25.63
CA LYS A 349 26.06 -17.27 -25.03
C LYS A 349 26.18 -17.16 -23.51
N GLY A 350 26.97 -18.02 -22.86
CA GLY A 350 27.14 -18.01 -21.41
C GLY A 350 28.43 -18.68 -20.90
N VAL A 351 28.71 -18.49 -19.61
CA VAL A 351 29.92 -19.00 -18.92
C VAL A 351 29.97 -20.53 -18.90
N ASP A 352 28.82 -21.19 -18.79
CA ASP A 352 28.73 -22.66 -18.77
C ASP A 352 29.12 -23.29 -20.12
N GLU A 353 28.74 -22.65 -21.23
CA GLU A 353 29.13 -23.09 -22.58
C GLU A 353 30.65 -22.96 -22.78
N LYS A 354 31.25 -21.87 -22.27
CA LYS A 354 32.71 -21.67 -22.27
C LYS A 354 33.42 -22.76 -21.44
N LEU A 355 32.90 -23.07 -20.26
CA LEU A 355 33.45 -24.13 -19.40
C LEU A 355 33.33 -25.52 -20.04
N GLN A 356 32.21 -25.82 -20.69
CA GLN A 356 32.00 -27.08 -21.39
C GLN A 356 32.95 -27.23 -22.59
N TYR A 357 33.16 -26.16 -23.35
CA TYR A 357 34.18 -26.09 -24.40
C TYR A 357 35.59 -26.35 -23.87
N CYS A 358 35.98 -25.65 -22.80
CA CYS A 358 37.28 -25.89 -22.15
C CYS A 358 37.42 -27.34 -21.68
N ARG A 359 36.36 -27.90 -21.09
CA ARG A 359 36.33 -29.30 -20.61
C ARG A 359 36.57 -30.30 -21.75
N GLN A 360 35.85 -30.17 -22.86
CA GLN A 360 35.98 -31.06 -24.02
C GLN A 360 37.40 -31.02 -24.60
N LYS A 361 37.96 -29.81 -24.77
CA LYS A 361 39.34 -29.65 -25.28
C LYS A 361 40.39 -30.21 -24.33
N LEU A 362 40.23 -30.01 -23.02
CA LEU A 362 41.14 -30.58 -22.01
C LEU A 362 41.04 -32.11 -21.95
N GLN A 363 39.84 -32.68 -22.11
CA GLN A 363 39.65 -34.13 -22.20
C GLN A 363 40.35 -34.71 -23.44
N HIS A 364 40.21 -34.07 -24.60
CA HIS A 364 40.92 -34.46 -25.82
C HIS A 364 42.45 -34.37 -25.66
N LEU A 365 42.98 -33.31 -25.06
CA LEU A 365 44.40 -33.23 -24.71
C LEU A 365 44.84 -34.35 -23.78
N THR A 366 44.04 -34.68 -22.77
CA THR A 366 44.33 -35.75 -21.82
C THR A 366 44.40 -37.10 -22.52
N GLN A 367 43.47 -37.37 -23.45
CA GLN A 367 43.46 -38.59 -24.27
C GLN A 367 44.68 -38.63 -25.22
N ARG A 368 45.04 -37.51 -25.87
CA ARG A 368 46.24 -37.41 -26.72
C ARG A 368 47.54 -37.63 -25.95
N VAL A 369 47.64 -37.12 -24.73
CA VAL A 369 48.81 -37.33 -23.87
C VAL A 369 48.85 -38.75 -23.30
N ALA A 370 47.71 -39.39 -23.11
CA ALA A 370 47.64 -40.79 -22.71
C ALA A 370 48.00 -41.76 -23.86
N SER A 371 47.76 -41.40 -25.12
CA SER A 371 48.11 -42.19 -26.31
C SER A 371 49.53 -41.97 -26.83
N LEU A 372 50.28 -41.02 -26.26
CA LEU A 372 51.70 -40.80 -26.57
C LEU A 372 52.57 -41.89 -25.87
N PRO A 373 53.30 -42.73 -26.63
CA PRO A 373 54.20 -43.73 -26.04
C PRO A 373 55.35 -43.03 -25.30
N ALA A 374 55.76 -43.61 -24.17
CA ALA A 374 56.76 -43.04 -23.27
C ALA A 374 58.20 -43.16 -23.82
N HIS A 375 58.52 -42.66 -25.01
CA HIS A 375 59.91 -42.40 -25.44
C HIS A 375 59.95 -41.53 -26.70
N THR A 376 60.14 -40.22 -26.51
CA THR A 376 61.04 -39.39 -27.35
C THR A 376 61.28 -38.06 -26.66
N TYR A 377 62.33 -37.99 -25.85
CA TYR A 377 63.06 -36.75 -25.59
C TYR A 377 64.53 -37.08 -25.84
N SER A 378 65.06 -36.57 -26.95
CA SER A 378 66.50 -36.37 -27.12
C SER A 378 66.87 -35.12 -26.31
N PRO A 379 67.89 -35.17 -25.44
CA PRO A 379 68.39 -33.99 -24.75
C PRO A 379 69.36 -33.27 -25.67
N ASP A 380 69.02 -32.07 -26.12
CA ASP A 380 70.05 -31.10 -26.52
C ASP A 380 69.51 -29.68 -26.29
N GLU A 381 70.33 -28.94 -25.52
CA GLU A 381 70.61 -27.49 -25.46
C GLU A 381 69.47 -26.57 -25.93
N ASP A 382 68.78 -25.80 -25.08
CA ASP A 382 69.33 -24.73 -24.26
C ASP A 382 68.69 -24.71 -22.86
N ASN A 383 69.51 -24.84 -21.83
CA ASN A 383 69.14 -24.60 -20.44
C ASN A 383 69.86 -23.34 -19.96
N GLU A 384 69.56 -22.21 -20.59
CA GLU A 384 69.98 -20.91 -20.09
C GLU A 384 68.76 -20.03 -19.78
N VAL A 385 68.66 -19.73 -18.49
CA VAL A 385 67.98 -18.57 -17.91
C VAL A 385 66.49 -18.47 -18.24
N LEU A 386 65.65 -19.08 -17.41
CA LEU A 386 64.35 -18.52 -16.98
C LEU A 386 63.90 -19.21 -15.69
N GLY A 387 64.79 -19.23 -14.70
CA GLY A 387 64.38 -19.24 -13.30
C GLY A 387 63.68 -17.92 -12.99
N CYS A 388 62.60 -18.01 -12.21
CA CYS A 388 61.86 -16.88 -11.62
C CYS A 388 61.18 -15.91 -12.61
N SER A 389 59.85 -16.03 -12.75
CA SER A 389 58.90 -14.91 -12.57
C SER A 389 57.54 -15.15 -13.27
N VAL A 390 56.73 -16.12 -12.81
CA VAL A 390 55.24 -16.00 -12.96
C VAL A 390 54.50 -16.78 -11.84
N LEU A 391 54.98 -16.73 -10.60
CA LEU A 391 54.19 -17.12 -9.42
C LEU A 391 53.78 -15.91 -8.56
N ALA A 392 53.82 -14.71 -9.13
CA ALA A 392 53.52 -13.46 -8.42
C ALA A 392 52.19 -12.79 -8.83
N LEU A 393 51.28 -13.48 -9.52
CA LEU A 393 49.96 -12.90 -9.88
C LEU A 393 48.77 -13.80 -9.51
N VAL A 394 48.91 -14.68 -8.52
CA VAL A 394 47.76 -15.51 -8.05
C VAL A 394 47.41 -15.29 -6.58
N PHE A 395 48.27 -14.70 -5.75
CA PHE A 395 47.90 -14.29 -4.40
C PHE A 395 48.65 -13.00 -4.00
N GLY A 396 48.01 -11.85 -4.20
CA GLY A 396 48.58 -10.56 -3.83
C GLY A 396 47.49 -9.55 -3.48
N GLY A 397 46.99 -9.61 -2.24
CA GLY A 397 46.22 -8.54 -1.63
C GLY A 397 46.75 -8.28 -0.22
N PRO A 398 47.19 -7.04 0.12
CA PRO A 398 47.58 -6.71 1.49
C PRO A 398 46.32 -6.37 2.29
N SER A 399 45.91 -7.27 3.18
CA SER A 399 44.90 -6.97 4.20
C SER A 399 45.61 -6.62 5.51
N GLN A 400 45.99 -5.35 5.69
CA GLN A 400 46.12 -4.77 7.03
C GLN A 400 44.78 -4.13 7.38
N GLY A 401 44.01 -4.81 8.21
CA GLY A 401 42.79 -4.31 8.84
C GLY A 401 42.78 -4.74 10.28
N VAL A 402 43.15 -3.81 11.16
CA VAL A 402 43.09 -3.93 12.62
C VAL A 402 41.64 -4.18 13.05
N LEU A 403 41.40 -5.22 13.84
CA LEU A 403 40.20 -5.35 14.67
C LEU A 403 40.62 -5.65 16.12
N PRO A 404 39.95 -5.08 17.13
CA PRO A 404 40.38 -5.18 18.51
C PRO A 404 39.92 -6.47 19.20
N ALA A 405 40.73 -6.84 20.18
CA ALA A 405 40.63 -7.85 21.22
C ALA A 405 39.24 -8.43 21.55
N GLY A 406 39.17 -9.76 21.48
CA GLY A 406 38.22 -10.62 22.18
C GLY A 406 38.88 -11.97 22.49
N ARG A 407 39.41 -12.09 23.71
CA ARG A 407 40.06 -13.26 24.30
C ARG A 407 39.13 -14.48 24.32
N MET A 408 39.60 -15.66 23.94
CA MET A 408 39.34 -16.96 24.60
C MET A 408 40.34 -18.02 24.07
N GLU A 409 40.91 -18.76 25.01
CA GLU A 409 42.00 -19.73 24.86
C GLU A 409 41.56 -21.03 24.17
N GLY A 410 42.51 -21.70 23.49
CA GLY A 410 42.31 -23.06 22.99
C GLY A 410 43.49 -23.59 22.19
N LYS A 411 44.34 -24.39 22.84
CA LYS A 411 45.49 -25.11 22.27
C LYS A 411 45.09 -25.98 21.08
N GLY A 412 45.87 -25.91 19.99
CA GLY A 412 45.77 -26.84 18.85
C GLY A 412 46.74 -26.47 17.75
N ARG A 413 48.00 -26.86 17.88
CA ARG A 413 49.04 -26.71 16.86
C ARG A 413 48.77 -27.76 15.77
N VAL A 414 48.12 -27.37 14.68
CA VAL A 414 48.10 -28.18 13.44
C VAL A 414 49.15 -27.61 12.52
N VAL A 415 50.31 -28.24 12.51
CA VAL A 415 51.30 -28.10 11.45
C VAL A 415 50.69 -28.81 10.24
N LEU A 416 50.18 -28.04 9.28
CA LEU A 416 49.93 -28.57 7.94
C LEU A 416 51.25 -28.48 7.21
N ASP A 417 51.99 -29.58 7.23
CA ASP A 417 53.11 -29.81 6.33
C ASP A 417 52.62 -29.54 4.90
N ILE A 418 53.21 -28.54 4.26
CA ILE A 418 53.10 -28.35 2.81
C ILE A 418 53.88 -29.51 2.21
N VAL A 419 53.18 -30.62 1.97
CA VAL A 419 53.67 -31.67 1.09
C VAL A 419 53.67 -31.05 -0.31
N GLU A 420 54.86 -30.68 -0.78
CA GLU A 420 55.11 -30.42 -2.19
C GLU A 420 54.67 -31.65 -2.98
N CYS A 421 53.46 -31.62 -3.53
CA CYS A 421 53.03 -32.60 -4.52
C CYS A 421 53.78 -32.28 -5.82
N PRO A 422 54.65 -33.17 -6.33
CA PRO A 422 55.24 -32.97 -7.64
C PRO A 422 54.11 -32.98 -8.66
N LEU A 423 53.99 -31.90 -9.46
CA LEU A 423 53.04 -31.87 -10.56
C LEU A 423 53.26 -33.13 -11.43
N PRO A 424 52.22 -33.95 -11.69
CA PRO A 424 52.38 -35.18 -12.44
C PRO A 424 53.06 -34.90 -13.77
N GLN A 425 54.02 -35.73 -14.19
CA GLN A 425 54.76 -35.59 -15.46
C GLN A 425 53.87 -35.38 -16.70
N ARG A 426 52.58 -35.73 -16.62
CA ARG A 426 51.56 -35.43 -17.64
C ARG A 426 51.25 -33.93 -17.78
N VAL A 427 51.22 -33.15 -16.69
CA VAL A 427 50.94 -31.70 -16.71
C VAL A 427 52.09 -30.93 -17.38
N ILE A 428 53.34 -31.32 -17.10
CA ILE A 428 54.53 -30.75 -17.74
C ILE A 428 54.54 -31.07 -19.25
N LYS A 429 54.14 -32.28 -19.64
CA LYS A 429 54.00 -32.68 -21.05
C LYS A 429 52.92 -31.90 -21.80
N VAL A 430 51.76 -31.68 -21.18
CA VAL A 430 50.67 -30.85 -21.76
C VAL A 430 51.14 -29.40 -21.93
N ARG A 431 51.82 -28.83 -20.93
CA ARG A 431 52.38 -27.48 -20.99
C ARG A 431 53.37 -27.31 -22.14
N ASN A 432 54.37 -28.19 -22.25
CA ASN A 432 55.38 -28.12 -23.31
C ASN A 432 54.78 -28.33 -24.71
N LEU A 433 53.70 -29.13 -24.82
CA LEU A 433 52.98 -29.32 -26.08
C LEU A 433 52.18 -28.06 -26.46
N MET A 434 51.52 -27.41 -25.49
CA MET A 434 50.83 -26.13 -25.72
C MET A 434 51.81 -25.03 -26.13
N GLU A 435 52.93 -24.87 -25.43
CA GLU A 435 53.96 -23.87 -25.76
C GLU A 435 54.54 -24.11 -27.18
N LYS A 436 54.81 -25.35 -27.57
CA LYS A 436 55.27 -25.69 -28.94
C LYS A 436 54.24 -25.44 -30.04
N THR A 437 52.94 -25.54 -29.71
CA THR A 437 51.87 -25.32 -30.69
C THR A 437 51.60 -23.82 -30.88
N ILE A 438 51.66 -23.04 -29.79
CA ILE A 438 51.50 -21.57 -29.80
C ILE A 438 52.65 -20.87 -30.55
N ALA A 439 53.87 -21.41 -30.49
CA ALA A 439 55.03 -20.87 -31.19
C ALA A 439 54.97 -20.98 -32.73
N ARG A 440 54.05 -21.78 -33.29
CA ARG A 440 53.93 -22.02 -34.74
C ARG A 440 52.77 -21.25 -35.40
N GLU A 441 52.05 -20.41 -34.66
CA GLU A 441 50.85 -19.69 -35.13
C GLU A 441 51.20 -18.29 -35.68
N PRO A 442 50.90 -17.97 -36.97
CA PRO A 442 51.35 -16.72 -37.62
C PRO A 442 50.68 -15.43 -37.11
N ARG A 443 49.67 -15.52 -36.23
CA ARG A 443 49.00 -14.36 -35.60
C ARG A 443 49.69 -13.86 -34.32
N ASN A 444 50.77 -14.50 -33.88
CA ASN A 444 51.53 -14.08 -32.69
C ASN A 444 52.71 -13.15 -33.01
N LEU A 445 52.81 -12.66 -34.24
CA LEU A 445 53.74 -11.58 -34.60
C LEU A 445 53.12 -10.23 -34.22
N LYS A 446 53.80 -9.53 -33.30
CA LYS A 446 53.50 -8.20 -32.73
C LYS A 446 52.66 -7.31 -33.66
N ILE A 447 51.46 -6.95 -33.22
CA ILE A 447 50.70 -5.80 -33.74
C ILE A 447 51.02 -4.59 -32.84
N PRO A 448 51.43 -3.42 -33.38
CA PRO A 448 51.67 -2.23 -32.59
C PRO A 448 50.35 -1.61 -32.14
N LEU A 449 50.38 -1.04 -30.93
CA LEU A 449 49.27 -0.34 -30.30
C LEU A 449 49.03 0.98 -31.04
N GLU A 450 47.94 1.08 -31.81
CA GLU A 450 47.39 2.36 -32.24
C GLU A 450 46.24 2.78 -31.31
N ASP A 451 46.39 4.01 -30.82
CA ASP A 451 45.45 4.84 -30.09
C ASP A 451 44.35 5.33 -31.04
N VAL A 452 43.09 4.97 -30.76
CA VAL A 452 41.92 5.60 -31.38
C VAL A 452 40.84 5.79 -30.32
N GLY A 453 40.77 7.02 -29.82
CA GLY A 453 39.58 7.56 -29.20
C GLY A 453 38.48 7.88 -30.22
N SER A 454 37.35 8.34 -29.68
CA SER A 454 36.15 8.87 -30.34
C SER A 454 35.03 7.87 -30.65
N GLY A 455 33.91 8.08 -29.96
CA GLY A 455 32.62 7.45 -30.24
C GLY A 455 31.51 8.03 -29.38
N VAL A 456 31.30 9.35 -29.49
CA VAL A 456 30.13 10.05 -28.91
C VAL A 456 28.86 9.47 -29.54
N GLN A 457 27.94 8.98 -28.71
CA GLN A 457 26.57 8.65 -29.14
C GLN A 457 25.62 9.76 -28.69
N ALA A 458 24.89 10.28 -29.68
CA ALA A 458 23.93 11.37 -29.57
C ALA A 458 22.62 10.95 -28.88
N PRO A 459 21.82 11.92 -28.39
CA PRO A 459 20.59 11.69 -27.66
C PRO A 459 19.44 11.26 -28.57
N SER A 460 18.61 10.35 -28.07
CA SER A 460 17.41 9.87 -28.76
C SER A 460 16.34 10.96 -28.86
N ASP A 461 15.86 11.17 -30.08
CA ASP A 461 14.69 11.97 -30.44
C ASP A 461 13.42 11.36 -29.85
N PHE A 462 12.63 12.18 -29.14
CA PHE A 462 11.23 11.88 -28.84
C PHE A 462 10.33 12.84 -29.62
N VAL A 463 9.41 12.21 -30.34
CA VAL A 463 8.38 12.76 -31.21
C VAL A 463 7.45 13.69 -30.44
N ASP A 464 7.22 14.86 -31.00
CA ASP A 464 6.25 15.87 -30.59
C ASP A 464 4.90 15.52 -31.26
N GLU A 465 3.88 15.19 -30.48
CA GLU A 465 2.49 15.16 -30.94
C GLU A 465 1.60 15.92 -29.93
N ASP A 466 1.02 17.00 -30.46
CA ASP A 466 -0.21 17.69 -30.11
C ASP A 466 -0.35 18.37 -28.73
N HIS A 467 0.09 19.62 -28.71
CA HIS A 467 -0.55 20.68 -27.95
C HIS A 467 -1.83 21.14 -28.66
N ASP A 468 -2.97 21.10 -27.97
CA ASP A 468 -3.93 22.20 -28.09
C ASP A 468 -4.85 22.31 -26.86
N LEU A 469 -5.13 23.58 -26.52
CA LEU A 469 -5.91 24.10 -25.38
C LEU A 469 -5.16 24.33 -24.06
N ALA A 470 -3.92 24.81 -24.14
CA ALA A 470 -3.38 25.64 -23.06
C ALA A 470 -4.06 27.02 -23.12
N LEU A 471 -5.01 27.26 -22.22
CA LEU A 471 -5.64 28.57 -22.02
C LEU A 471 -4.58 29.65 -21.91
N THR A 472 -4.63 30.64 -22.80
CA THR A 472 -3.63 31.70 -22.80
C THR A 472 -3.73 32.51 -21.51
N ARG A 473 -2.63 33.16 -21.13
CA ARG A 473 -2.55 34.03 -19.95
C ARG A 473 -3.65 35.09 -19.95
N GLU A 474 -4.07 35.53 -21.14
CA GLU A 474 -5.16 36.47 -21.37
C GLU A 474 -6.54 35.86 -21.05
N ASP A 475 -6.75 34.58 -21.35
CA ASP A 475 -8.00 33.86 -21.04
C ASP A 475 -8.16 33.62 -19.54
N ILE A 476 -7.06 33.26 -18.86
CA ILE A 476 -7.03 33.09 -17.40
C ILE A 476 -7.32 34.44 -16.71
N LYS A 477 -6.77 35.55 -17.23
CA LYS A 477 -7.08 36.89 -16.70
C LYS A 477 -8.54 37.28 -16.92
N LYS A 478 -9.13 36.97 -18.07
CA LYS A 478 -10.55 37.23 -18.35
C LYS A 478 -11.47 36.42 -17.43
N GLN A 479 -11.18 35.14 -17.23
CA GLN A 479 -11.94 34.31 -16.28
C GLN A 479 -11.81 34.81 -14.84
N GLY A 480 -10.60 35.24 -14.43
CA GLY A 480 -10.37 35.83 -13.11
C GLY A 480 -11.18 37.10 -12.88
N LEU A 481 -11.26 37.98 -13.88
CA LEU A 481 -12.07 39.20 -13.84
C LEU A 481 -13.57 38.90 -13.71
N HIS A 482 -14.08 37.94 -14.48
CA HIS A 482 -15.49 37.52 -14.42
C HIS A 482 -15.86 36.89 -13.06
N LEU A 483 -14.95 36.15 -12.44
CA LEU A 483 -15.12 35.59 -11.09
C LEU A 483 -15.11 36.66 -9.99
N MET A 484 -14.33 37.72 -10.14
CA MET A 484 -14.34 38.85 -9.21
C MET A 484 -15.62 39.68 -9.34
N GLU A 485 -16.06 39.99 -10.56
CA GLU A 485 -17.28 40.75 -10.81
C GLU A 485 -18.54 40.01 -10.32
N SER A 486 -18.62 38.70 -10.52
CA SER A 486 -19.74 37.88 -10.04
C SER A 486 -19.79 37.78 -8.51
N LYS A 487 -18.64 37.68 -7.82
CA LYS A 487 -18.59 37.74 -6.35
C LYS A 487 -18.97 39.11 -5.80
N ILE A 488 -18.51 40.20 -6.42
CA ILE A 488 -18.85 41.56 -6.00
C ILE A 488 -20.36 41.80 -6.21
N ARG A 489 -20.93 41.33 -7.32
CA ARG A 489 -22.36 41.47 -7.62
C ARG A 489 -23.25 40.65 -6.67
N ASN A 490 -22.79 39.48 -6.21
CA ASN A 490 -23.49 38.68 -5.20
C ASN A 490 -23.35 39.23 -3.77
N SER A 491 -22.25 39.92 -3.45
CA SER A 491 -22.07 40.56 -2.13
C SER A 491 -22.96 41.80 -1.92
N LYS A 492 -23.46 42.42 -3.01
CA LYS A 492 -24.37 43.57 -2.97
C LYS A 492 -25.86 43.21 -2.94
N ARG A 493 -26.19 41.92 -3.02
CA ARG A 493 -27.57 41.39 -3.02
C ARG A 493 -27.96 40.71 -1.69
N LYS A 494 -27.09 40.76 -0.67
CA LYS A 494 -27.37 40.24 0.67
C LYS A 494 -27.61 41.36 1.66
#